data_AF-A0A3D0UN60-F1
#
_entry.id   AF-A0A3D0UN60-F1
#
_cell.length_a   1.000
_cell.length_b   1.000
_cell.length_c   1.000
_cell.angle_alpha   90.00
_cell.angle_beta   90.00
_cell.angle_gamma   90.00
#
_symmetry.space_group_name_H-M   'P 1'
#
loop_
_entity.id
_entity.type
_entity.pdbx_description
1 polymer ?
#
loop_
_entity_poly.entity_id
_entity_poly.type
_entity_poly.pdbx_seq_one_letter_code
_entity_poly.pdbx_strand_id
1 'polypeptide(L)' 'RTLDLDLLLYDDLVSHANGIHLPRLEITEHACVLKPLVDLAPALVHPVQHKSMQQLWQEFPQASQPLVETALEL' A
#
# COMPACT_ATOMS: atom_id res chain seq x y z
N ARG A 1 -24.18 -3.78 -5.24
CA ARG A 1 -22.83 -4.38 -5.06
C ARG A 1 -22.32 -3.97 -3.69
N THR A 2 -21.60 -4.83 -3.01
CA THR A 2 -20.96 -4.54 -1.71
C THR A 2 -19.62 -3.86 -1.97
N LEU A 3 -19.24 -2.91 -1.12
CA LEU A 3 -17.97 -2.19 -1.18
C LEU A 3 -17.22 -2.46 0.13
N ASP A 4 -16.00 -2.96 0.02
CA ASP A 4 -15.10 -3.16 1.14
C ASP A 4 -14.05 -2.05 1.17
N LEU A 5 -13.70 -1.59 2.37
CA LEU A 5 -12.72 -0.52 2.59
C LEU A 5 -11.69 -1.00 3.62
N ASP A 6 -10.42 -0.86 3.27
CA ASP A 6 -9.29 -1.19 4.13
C ASP A 6 -8.54 0.06 4.56
N LEU A 7 -8.25 0.16 5.87
CA LEU A 7 -7.34 1.17 6.41
C LEU A 7 -5.90 0.67 6.26
N LEU A 8 -5.11 1.34 5.42
CA LEU A 8 -3.72 0.96 5.13
C LEU A 8 -2.72 1.59 6.10
N LEU A 9 -2.87 2.89 6.37
CA LEU A 9 -1.96 3.73 7.16
C LEU A 9 -2.78 4.74 7.97
N TYR A 10 -2.24 5.17 9.11
CA TYR A 10 -2.78 6.28 9.88
C TYR A 10 -1.60 7.07 10.48
N ASP A 11 -1.24 8.18 9.82
CA ASP A 11 -0.04 8.96 10.15
C ASP A 11 1.19 8.06 10.38
N ASP A 12 1.84 8.19 11.53
CA ASP A 12 2.98 7.40 11.98
C ASP A 12 2.60 6.26 12.94
N LEU A 13 1.31 5.97 13.09
CA LEU A 13 0.82 4.94 14.00
C LEU A 13 1.31 3.54 13.58
N VAL A 14 2.04 2.90 14.48
CA VAL A 14 2.40 1.49 14.40
C VAL A 14 1.65 0.74 15.49
N SER A 15 0.75 -0.17 15.10
CA SER A 15 -0.12 -0.87 16.04
C SER A 15 -0.49 -2.27 15.58
N HIS A 16 -0.62 -3.15 16.57
CA HIS A 16 -1.12 -4.52 16.44
C HIS A 16 -2.18 -4.72 17.52
N ALA A 17 -3.33 -4.08 17.34
CA ALA A 17 -4.40 -4.06 18.33
C ALA A 17 -5.71 -4.52 17.70
N ASN A 18 -6.50 -5.29 18.47
CA ASN A 18 -7.84 -5.74 18.07
C ASN A 18 -7.89 -6.46 16.71
N GLY A 19 -6.80 -7.17 16.35
CA GLY A 19 -6.68 -7.87 15.07
C GLY A 19 -6.36 -6.97 13.87
N ILE A 20 -6.16 -5.67 14.07
CA ILE A 20 -5.76 -4.73 13.02
C ILE A 20 -4.26 -4.49 13.09
N HIS A 21 -3.60 -4.65 11.94
CA HIS A 21 -2.19 -4.33 11.74
C HIS A 21 -2.09 -3.00 10.99
N LEU A 22 -1.47 -2.01 11.61
CA LEU A 22 -1.12 -0.74 10.97
C LEU A 22 0.39 -0.49 11.11
N PRO A 23 1.09 -0.14 10.02
CA PRO A 23 0.64 -0.19 8.62
C PRO A 23 0.20 -1.59 8.18
N ARG A 24 -0.72 -1.67 7.22
CA ARG A 24 -1.10 -2.94 6.59
C ARG A 24 0.10 -3.57 5.89
N LEU A 25 0.32 -4.86 6.13
CA LEU A 25 1.45 -5.61 5.59
C LEU A 25 1.40 -5.67 4.05
N GLU A 26 0.18 -5.67 3.51
CA GLU A 26 -0.14 -5.72 2.10
C GLU A 26 0.49 -4.55 1.31
N ILE A 27 0.81 -3.43 1.97
CA ILE A 27 1.54 -2.30 1.36
C ILE A 27 2.89 -2.75 0.79
N THR A 28 3.58 -3.67 1.47
CA THR A 28 4.91 -4.14 1.03
C THR A 28 4.87 -5.46 0.27
N GLU A 29 3.72 -6.13 0.26
CA GLU A 29 3.58 -7.48 -0.30
C GLU A 29 2.84 -7.48 -1.65
N HIS A 30 1.93 -6.53 -1.87
CA HIS A 30 1.03 -6.53 -3.01
C HIS A 30 1.20 -5.30 -3.89
N ALA A 31 1.55 -5.53 -5.16
CA ALA A 31 1.73 -4.45 -6.14
C ALA A 31 0.45 -3.62 -6.34
N CYS A 32 -0.72 -4.26 -6.27
CA CYS A 32 -2.02 -3.60 -6.41
C CYS A 32 -2.40 -2.72 -5.21
N VAL A 33 -1.66 -2.79 -4.10
CA VAL A 33 -1.79 -1.88 -2.95
C VAL A 33 -0.71 -0.81 -3.03
N LEU A 34 0.55 -1.21 -3.24
CA LEU A 34 1.69 -0.29 -3.24
C LEU A 34 1.65 0.70 -4.39
N LYS A 35 1.35 0.26 -5.62
CA LYS A 35 1.40 1.14 -6.79
C LYS A 35 0.37 2.27 -6.73
N PRO A 36 -0.92 2.04 -6.38
CA PRO A 36 -1.85 3.14 -6.17
C PRO A 36 -1.42 4.11 -5.07
N LEU A 37 -0.82 3.62 -3.98
CA LEU A 37 -0.26 4.48 -2.94
C LEU A 37 0.90 5.35 -3.46
N VAL A 38 1.77 4.80 -4.30
CA VAL A 38 2.86 5.55 -4.95
C VAL A 38 2.31 6.63 -5.88
N ASP A 39 1.28 6.30 -6.66
CA ASP A 39 0.65 7.25 -7.59
C ASP A 39 -0.03 8.40 -6.86
N LEU A 40 -0.58 8.14 -5.67
CA LEU A 40 -1.23 9.14 -4.83
C LEU A 40 -0.24 9.97 -4.00
N ALA A 41 0.74 9.33 -3.38
CA ALA A 41 1.61 9.93 -2.37
C ALA A 41 3.03 9.33 -2.39
N PRO A 42 3.84 9.61 -3.42
CA PRO A 42 5.15 8.95 -3.60
C PRO A 42 6.15 9.30 -2.50
N ALA A 43 6.04 10.50 -1.91
CA ALA A 43 6.91 10.99 -0.85
C ALA A 43 6.48 10.58 0.57
N LEU A 44 5.30 9.95 0.72
CA LEU A 44 4.83 9.47 2.03
C LEU A 44 5.81 8.42 2.57
N VAL A 45 6.22 8.56 3.82
CA VAL A 45 7.18 7.67 4.46
C VAL A 45 6.46 6.56 5.22
N HIS A 46 6.83 5.31 4.96
CA HIS A 46 6.30 4.17 5.69
C HIS A 46 6.88 4.15 7.12
N PRO A 47 6.06 4.16 8.18
CA PRO A 47 6.55 4.40 9.54
C PRO A 47 7.41 3.26 10.10
N VAL A 48 7.30 2.04 9.56
CA VAL A 48 8.12 0.89 9.97
C VAL A 48 9.38 0.70 9.10
N GLN A 49 9.31 1.01 7.81
CA GLN A 49 10.41 0.76 6.87
C GLN A 49 11.32 1.99 6.75
N HIS A 50 10.85 3.16 7.18
CA HIS A 50 11.51 4.46 7.06
C HIS A 50 11.94 4.79 5.62
N LYS A 51 11.17 4.30 4.65
CA LYS A 51 11.34 4.55 3.22
C LYS A 51 10.10 5.23 2.67
N SER A 52 10.28 6.11 1.69
CA SER A 52 9.16 6.64 0.92
C SER A 52 8.46 5.52 0.14
N MET A 53 7.17 5.67 -0.15
CA MET A 53 6.43 4.71 -1.00
C MET A 53 7.13 4.51 -2.35
N GLN A 54 7.70 5.59 -2.92
CA GLN A 54 8.49 5.52 -4.15
C GLN A 54 9.73 4.62 -4.02
N GLN A 55 10.46 4.68 -2.91
CA GLN A 55 11.61 3.80 -2.66
C GLN A 55 11.16 2.35 -2.48
N LEU A 56 10.08 2.12 -1.73
CA LEU A 56 9.51 0.77 -1.57
C LEU A 56 9.13 0.17 -2.93
N TRP A 57 8.54 0.97 -3.82
CA TRP A 57 8.19 0.52 -5.18
C TRP A 57 9.39 0.20 -6.06
N GLN A 58 10.48 0.96 -5.92
CA GLN A 58 11.74 0.69 -6.64
C GLN A 58 12.38 -0.64 -6.19
N GLU A 59 12.21 -1.01 -4.93
CA GLU A 59 12.72 -2.27 -4.37
C GLU A 59 11.76 -3.46 -4.57
N PHE A 60 10.49 -3.18 -4.88
CA PHE A 60 9.48 -4.21 -5.06
C PHE A 60 9.76 -5.09 -6.30
N PRO A 61 9.57 -6.42 -6.24
CA PRO A 61 9.78 -7.30 -7.38
C PRO A 61 8.63 -7.20 -8.40
N GLN A 62 8.56 -6.10 -9.14
CA GLN A 62 7.44 -5.75 -10.04
C GLN A 62 7.12 -6.85 -11.07
N ALA A 63 8.14 -7.56 -11.56
CA ALA A 63 7.96 -8.65 -12.53
C ALA A 63 7.19 -9.85 -11.97
N SER A 64 7.11 -9.99 -10.64
CA SER A 64 6.38 -11.09 -9.98
C SER A 64 4.87 -10.85 -9.88
N GLN A 65 4.43 -9.59 -9.99
CA GLN A 65 3.03 -9.19 -9.84
C GLN A 65 2.68 -8.11 -10.87
N PRO A 66 2.44 -8.50 -12.14
CA PRO A 66 2.12 -7.55 -13.20
C PRO A 66 0.80 -6.84 -12.91
N LEU A 67 0.78 -5.53 -13.14
CA LEU A 67 -0.41 -4.70 -12.98
C LEU A 67 -1.13 -4.56 -14.32
N VAL A 68 -2.46 -4.65 -14.26
CA VAL A 68 -3.35 -4.38 -15.39
C VAL A 68 -4.23 -3.21 -15.01
N GLU A 69 -4.23 -2.16 -15.82
CA GLU A 69 -5.16 -1.06 -15.65
C GLU A 69 -6.57 -1.56 -15.96
N THR A 70 -7.48 -1.37 -15.01
CA THR A 70 -8.89 -1.66 -15.19
C THR A 70 -9.64 -0.35 -15.25
N ALA A 71 -10.42 -0.14 -16.31
CA ALA A 71 -11.34 0.97 -16.36
C ALA A 71 -12.44 0.71 -15.32
N LEU A 72 -12.69 1.69 -14.46
CA LEU A 72 -13.89 1.68 -13.62
C LEU A 72 -15.08 1.93 -14.55
N GLU A 73 -15.82 0.87 -14.87
CA GLU A 73 -17.16 0.99 -15.45
C GLU A 73 -18.09 1.54 -14.35
N LEU A 74 -18.16 2.87 -14.25
CA LEU A 74 -19.09 3.60 -13.38
C LEU A 74 -20.45 3.79 -14.06
#